data_AF-A0A814PNL6-F1
#
_entry.id   AF-A0A814PNL6-F1
#
_cell.length_a   1.000
_cell.length_b   1.000
_cell.length_c   1.000
_cell.angle_alpha   90.00
_cell.angle_beta   90.00
_cell.angle_gamma   90.00
#
_symmetry.space_group_name_H-M   'P 1'
#
loop_
_entity.id
_entity.type
_entity.pdbx_description
1 polymer ?
#
loop_
_entity_poly.entity_id
_entity_poly.type
_entity_poly.pdbx_seq_one_letter_code
_entity_poly.pdbx_strand_id
1 'polypeptide(L)'
;MSENSDVNELKFWKKKLKDEIDSYISFPNAFIKKAFINNKNKQLYIITDDPPTIKHLNKYKWPEYSFDSGIIKIDSKPKITFIAIRGVHQSINIESDEIRDHLYSNYEISDVKRISKKSENSKPLPILKSKISNQQMLNTFLRDGIKIGYTNHSIEIWKFEQRPLQCKRCNKYDHATCDSILICPLCCEEQSLQD
;
A
#
# COMPACT_ATOMS: atom_id res chain seq x y z
N MET A 1 1.98 12.42 35.21
CA MET A 1 0.50 12.54 35.33
C MET A 1 -0.18 12.90 34.00
N SER A 2 0.50 12.86 32.84
CA SER A 2 -0.02 13.29 31.53
C SER A 2 -0.46 12.16 30.59
N GLU A 3 -0.06 10.90 30.82
CA GLU A 3 -0.42 9.80 29.90
C GLU A 3 -1.88 9.33 30.07
N ASN A 4 -2.46 9.51 31.26
CA ASN A 4 -3.83 9.09 31.55
C ASN A 4 -4.90 10.06 31.01
N SER A 5 -4.57 11.33 30.73
CA SER A 5 -5.50 12.27 30.10
C SER A 5 -5.68 11.95 28.62
N ASP A 6 -4.57 11.71 27.90
CA ASP A 6 -4.57 11.54 26.46
C ASP A 6 -5.26 10.24 26.03
N VAL A 7 -5.08 9.17 26.81
CA VAL A 7 -5.74 7.88 26.58
C VAL A 7 -7.26 7.97 26.81
N ASN A 8 -7.70 8.76 27.80
CA ASN A 8 -9.12 8.95 28.09
C ASN A 8 -9.79 9.86 27.05
N GLU A 9 -9.09 10.89 26.58
CA GLU A 9 -9.58 11.76 25.50
C GLU A 9 -9.74 10.97 24.19
N LEU A 10 -8.74 10.14 23.82
CA LEU A 10 -8.82 9.25 22.65
C LEU A 10 -9.98 8.24 22.74
N LYS A 11 -10.27 7.70 23.93
CA LYS A 11 -11.42 6.81 24.15
C LYS A 11 -12.75 7.56 24.02
N PHE A 12 -12.83 8.78 24.54
CA PHE A 12 -14.01 9.63 24.47
C PHE A 12 -14.36 9.99 23.01
N TRP A 13 -13.37 10.44 22.23
CA TRP A 13 -13.56 10.78 20.82
C TRP A 13 -13.96 9.58 19.96
N LYS A 14 -13.41 8.39 20.24
CA LYS A 14 -13.82 7.14 19.56
C LYS A 14 -15.29 6.79 19.82
N LYS A 15 -15.77 6.98 21.05
CA LYS A 15 -17.17 6.71 21.42
C LYS A 15 -18.10 7.68 20.72
N LYS A 16 -17.81 8.99 20.79
CA LYS A 16 -18.61 10.04 20.13
C LYS A 16 -18.71 9.84 18.61
N LEU A 17 -17.58 9.52 17.96
CA LEU A 17 -17.56 9.26 16.52
C LEU A 17 -18.41 8.03 16.14
N LYS A 18 -18.35 6.97 16.95
CA LYS A 18 -19.17 5.77 16.70
C LYS A 18 -20.66 6.08 16.87
N ASP A 19 -21.04 6.75 17.94
CA ASP A 19 -22.43 7.12 18.21
C ASP A 19 -22.99 8.05 17.10
N GLU A 20 -22.17 8.95 16.57
CA GLU A 20 -22.52 9.83 15.45
C GLU A 20 -22.63 9.06 14.12
N ILE A 21 -21.76 8.09 13.88
CA ILE A 21 -21.88 7.19 12.72
C ILE A 21 -23.16 6.34 12.81
N ASP A 22 -23.44 5.78 13.99
CA ASP A 22 -24.61 4.93 14.23
C ASP A 22 -25.92 5.73 14.11
N SER A 23 -25.94 7.00 14.53
CA SER A 23 -27.11 7.88 14.40
C SER A 23 -27.46 8.19 12.94
N TYR A 24 -26.45 8.29 12.06
CA TYR A 24 -26.67 8.60 10.65
C TYR A 24 -26.94 7.37 9.79
N ILE A 25 -26.30 6.23 10.01
CA ILE A 25 -26.34 5.11 9.04
C ILE A 25 -27.72 4.42 8.99
N SER A 26 -28.55 4.53 10.04
CA SER A 26 -29.91 3.94 10.10
C SER A 26 -29.98 2.49 9.57
N PHE A 27 -28.94 1.69 9.86
CA PHE A 27 -28.85 0.29 9.47
C PHE A 27 -28.83 -0.58 10.73
N PRO A 28 -29.91 -1.34 11.01
CA PRO A 28 -29.95 -2.20 12.18
C PRO A 28 -28.83 -3.24 12.09
N ASN A 29 -28.06 -3.39 13.17
CA ASN A 29 -26.93 -4.32 13.30
C ASN A 29 -25.72 -4.04 12.39
N ALA A 30 -25.44 -2.78 12.04
CA ALA A 30 -24.19 -2.42 11.38
C ALA A 30 -22.98 -2.89 12.22
N PHE A 31 -22.10 -3.70 11.61
CA PHE A 31 -20.88 -4.12 12.27
C PHE A 31 -19.70 -3.27 11.79
N ILE A 32 -19.22 -2.37 12.63
CA ILE A 32 -18.06 -1.52 12.34
C ILE A 32 -16.92 -1.94 13.27
N LYS A 33 -15.83 -2.46 12.70
CA LYS A 33 -14.62 -2.84 13.46
C LYS A 33 -13.91 -1.61 14.00
N LYS A 34 -13.76 -0.58 13.16
CA LYS A 34 -13.03 0.65 13.49
C LYS A 34 -13.50 1.80 12.62
N ALA A 35 -13.66 2.97 13.21
CA ALA A 35 -13.85 4.21 12.47
C ALA A 35 -12.92 5.31 13.00
N PHE A 36 -12.40 6.15 12.11
CA PHE A 36 -11.57 7.30 12.48
C PHE A 36 -11.50 8.32 11.35
N ILE A 37 -11.30 9.59 11.70
CA ILE A 37 -11.01 10.66 10.76
C ILE A 37 -9.49 10.84 10.68
N ASN A 38 -8.93 10.76 9.49
CA ASN A 38 -7.53 11.07 9.27
C ASN A 38 -7.36 12.58 9.09
N ASN A 39 -6.77 13.23 10.09
CA ASN A 39 -6.60 14.68 10.10
C ASN A 39 -5.73 15.22 8.96
N LYS A 40 -4.86 14.40 8.35
CA LYS A 40 -3.97 14.83 7.25
C LYS A 40 -4.71 15.01 5.93
N ASN A 41 -5.65 14.12 5.63
CA ASN A 41 -6.41 14.14 4.37
C ASN A 41 -7.90 14.46 4.57
N LYS A 42 -8.33 14.70 5.81
CA LYS A 42 -9.72 14.99 6.20
C LYS A 42 -10.72 13.93 5.75
N GLN A 43 -10.29 12.67 5.67
CA GLN A 43 -11.14 11.55 5.26
C GLN A 43 -11.63 10.75 6.48
N LEU A 44 -12.92 10.43 6.49
CA LEU A 44 -13.49 9.42 7.39
C LEU A 44 -13.21 8.02 6.84
N TYR A 45 -12.55 7.19 7.64
CA TYR A 45 -12.37 5.77 7.36
C TYR A 45 -13.34 4.97 8.23
N ILE A 46 -14.16 4.14 7.59
CA ILE A 46 -15.01 3.14 8.24
C ILE A 46 -14.50 1.77 7.80
N ILE A 47 -14.00 0.98 8.75
CA ILE A 47 -13.45 -0.35 8.54
C ILE A 47 -14.47 -1.36 9.05
N THR A 48 -14.94 -2.20 8.15
CA THR A 48 -15.85 -3.32 8.41
C THR A 48 -15.48 -4.48 7.51
N ASP A 49 -15.69 -5.69 7.99
CA ASP A 49 -15.62 -6.94 7.24
C ASP A 49 -17.01 -7.55 6.99
N ASP A 50 -18.08 -6.88 7.43
CA ASP A 50 -19.46 -7.35 7.29
C ASP A 50 -20.02 -6.99 5.90
N PRO A 51 -20.29 -7.98 5.02
CA PRO A 51 -20.75 -7.71 3.65
C PRO A 51 -22.08 -6.94 3.55
N PRO A 52 -23.11 -7.21 4.38
CA PRO A 52 -24.33 -6.39 4.45
C PRO A 52 -24.05 -4.92 4.74
N THR A 53 -23.24 -4.64 5.77
CA THR A 53 -22.84 -3.26 6.14
C THR A 53 -22.11 -2.57 4.99
N ILE A 54 -21.17 -3.28 4.32
CA ILE A 54 -20.44 -2.75 3.14
C ILE A 54 -21.42 -2.41 2.01
N LYS A 55 -22.40 -3.29 1.73
CA LYS A 55 -23.38 -3.09 0.66
C LYS A 55 -24.29 -1.89 0.95
N HIS A 56 -24.70 -1.71 2.21
CA HIS A 56 -25.49 -0.56 2.66
C HIS A 56 -24.70 0.74 2.53
N LEU A 57 -23.51 0.81 3.15
CA LEU A 57 -22.63 1.99 3.12
C LEU A 57 -22.26 2.43 1.71
N ASN A 58 -22.10 1.48 0.78
CA ASN A 58 -21.79 1.80 -0.61
C ASN A 58 -22.92 2.53 -1.35
N LYS A 59 -24.18 2.27 -0.97
CA LYS A 59 -25.37 2.88 -1.56
C LYS A 59 -25.90 4.05 -0.74
N TYR A 60 -25.50 4.14 0.52
CA TYR A 60 -25.98 5.16 1.45
C TYR A 60 -25.46 6.54 1.04
N LYS A 61 -26.38 7.50 0.96
CA LYS A 61 -26.06 8.91 0.76
C LYS A 61 -26.10 9.61 2.11
N TRP A 62 -24.96 10.11 2.54
CA TRP A 62 -24.86 10.86 3.79
C TRP A 62 -25.62 12.19 3.69
N PRO A 63 -26.26 12.65 4.78
CA PRO A 63 -26.88 13.97 4.84
C PRO A 63 -25.86 15.10 4.57
N GLU A 64 -26.31 16.19 3.97
CA GLU A 64 -25.44 17.34 3.60
C GLU A 64 -24.74 18.00 4.80
N TYR A 65 -25.29 17.83 6.01
CA TYR A 65 -24.74 18.39 7.26
C TYR A 65 -24.18 17.32 8.20
N SER A 66 -23.88 16.11 7.71
CA SER A 66 -23.21 15.10 8.54
C SER A 66 -21.81 15.58 8.91
N PHE A 67 -21.44 15.54 10.20
CA PHE A 67 -20.13 15.99 10.69
C PHE A 67 -19.82 17.46 10.37
N ASP A 68 -20.76 18.35 10.69
CA ASP A 68 -20.75 19.83 10.55
C ASP A 68 -20.63 20.40 9.12
N SER A 69 -20.07 19.64 8.18
CA SER A 69 -19.72 20.10 6.83
C SER A 69 -20.14 19.17 5.70
N GLY A 70 -20.73 18.02 6.03
CA GLY A 70 -21.13 16.99 5.08
C GLY A 70 -20.01 16.01 4.76
N ILE A 71 -20.37 14.78 4.42
CA ILE A 71 -19.43 13.77 3.90
C ILE A 71 -19.75 13.50 2.45
N ILE A 72 -18.71 13.53 1.62
CA ILE A 72 -18.78 13.09 0.22
C ILE A 72 -18.08 11.74 0.12
N LYS A 73 -18.72 10.77 -0.53
CA LYS A 73 -18.10 9.49 -0.82
C LYS A 73 -16.94 9.72 -1.81
N ILE A 74 -15.76 9.27 -1.44
CA ILE A 74 -14.59 9.26 -2.32
C ILE A 74 -14.41 7.84 -2.81
N ASP A 75 -14.38 7.64 -4.12
CA ASP A 75 -14.06 6.33 -4.68
C ASP A 75 -12.62 5.96 -4.37
N SER A 76 -12.43 4.73 -3.92
CA SER A 76 -11.10 4.19 -3.64
C SER A 76 -10.25 4.28 -4.90
N LYS A 77 -9.10 4.96 -4.81
CA LYS A 77 -8.12 4.95 -5.89
C LYS A 77 -7.74 3.50 -6.24
N PRO A 78 -7.59 3.16 -7.53
CA PRO A 78 -7.21 1.80 -7.92
C PRO A 78 -5.90 1.41 -7.23
N LYS A 79 -5.86 0.20 -6.70
CA LYS A 79 -4.67 -0.33 -6.03
C LYS A 79 -3.56 -0.52 -7.06
N ILE A 80 -2.58 0.38 -7.04
CA ILE A 80 -1.38 0.29 -7.86
C ILE A 80 -0.48 -0.82 -7.29
N THR A 81 -0.26 -1.87 -8.07
CA THR A 81 0.73 -2.90 -7.78
C THR A 81 2.00 -2.62 -8.58
N PHE A 82 3.16 -2.76 -7.92
CA PHE A 82 4.44 -2.74 -8.62
C PHE A 82 4.83 -4.16 -9.04
N ILE A 83 5.35 -4.29 -10.25
CA ILE A 83 5.78 -5.56 -10.83
C ILE A 83 7.23 -5.51 -11.31
N ALA A 84 7.88 -6.66 -11.28
CA ALA A 84 9.18 -6.92 -11.89
C ALA A 84 8.97 -7.79 -13.15
N ILE A 85 9.43 -7.33 -14.30
CA ILE A 85 9.48 -8.11 -15.54
C ILE A 85 10.93 -8.58 -15.71
N ARG A 86 11.17 -9.88 -15.65
CA ARG A 86 12.52 -10.45 -15.68
C ARG A 86 12.92 -10.94 -17.06
N GLY A 87 14.23 -11.00 -17.29
CA GLY A 87 14.82 -11.57 -18.51
C GLY A 87 14.72 -10.65 -19.73
N VAL A 88 14.38 -9.37 -19.56
CA VAL A 88 14.29 -8.43 -20.68
C VAL A 88 15.67 -8.00 -21.14
N HIS A 89 16.04 -8.36 -22.37
CA HIS A 89 17.36 -8.08 -22.93
C HIS A 89 17.71 -6.58 -22.83
N GLN A 90 18.97 -6.28 -22.53
CA GLN A 90 19.42 -4.91 -22.22
C GLN A 90 19.39 -3.97 -23.44
N SER A 91 19.49 -4.53 -24.65
CA SER A 91 19.39 -3.75 -25.89
C SER A 91 17.98 -3.21 -26.18
N ILE A 92 16.95 -3.71 -25.48
CA ILE A 92 15.59 -3.22 -25.64
C ILE A 92 15.48 -1.84 -24.98
N ASN A 93 15.29 -0.81 -25.82
CA ASN A 93 15.12 0.56 -25.39
C ASN A 93 13.71 0.81 -24.83
N ILE A 94 13.53 0.62 -23.54
CA ILE A 94 12.23 0.80 -22.86
C ILE A 94 11.77 2.25 -22.74
N GLU A 95 12.62 3.20 -23.12
CA GLU A 95 12.29 4.63 -23.16
C GLU A 95 11.70 5.04 -24.50
N SER A 96 11.70 4.16 -25.52
CA SER A 96 11.02 4.47 -26.79
C SER A 96 9.51 4.49 -26.61
N ASP A 97 8.86 5.47 -27.25
CA ASP A 97 7.40 5.63 -27.21
C ASP A 97 6.70 4.38 -27.74
N GLU A 98 7.20 3.77 -28.82
CA GLU A 98 6.63 2.54 -29.39
C GLU A 98 6.50 1.39 -28.37
N ILE A 99 7.52 1.16 -27.55
CA ILE A 99 7.50 0.09 -26.55
C ILE A 99 6.59 0.45 -25.39
N ARG A 100 6.61 1.72 -24.95
CA ARG A 100 5.75 2.22 -23.87
C ARG A 100 4.29 2.13 -24.27
N ASP A 101 3.95 2.53 -25.48
CA ASP A 101 2.60 2.50 -26.04
C ASP A 101 2.13 1.06 -26.23
N HIS A 102 2.98 0.15 -26.70
CA HIS A 102 2.67 -1.27 -26.79
C HIS A 102 2.37 -1.87 -25.41
N LEU A 103 3.20 -1.58 -24.41
CA LEU A 103 3.02 -2.09 -23.04
C LEU A 103 1.77 -1.52 -22.37
N TYR A 104 1.47 -0.25 -22.62
CA TYR A 104 0.26 0.38 -22.10
C TYR A 104 -0.99 -0.15 -22.79
N SER A 105 -1.01 -0.19 -24.12
CA SER A 105 -2.20 -0.54 -24.89
C SER A 105 -2.58 -2.02 -24.78
N ASN A 106 -1.60 -2.92 -24.73
CA ASN A 106 -1.88 -4.37 -24.64
C ASN A 106 -1.96 -4.88 -23.21
N TYR A 107 -1.28 -4.24 -22.27
CA TYR A 107 -1.11 -4.78 -20.91
C TYR A 107 -1.49 -3.82 -19.79
N GLU A 108 -1.91 -2.59 -20.09
CA GLU A 108 -2.17 -1.52 -19.09
C GLU A 108 -0.98 -1.28 -18.15
N ILE A 109 0.23 -1.57 -18.63
CA ILE A 109 1.47 -1.41 -17.89
C ILE A 109 1.96 0.03 -18.07
N SER A 110 2.17 0.73 -16.95
CA SER A 110 2.63 2.12 -16.91
C SER A 110 3.92 2.26 -16.11
N ASP A 111 4.58 3.41 -16.24
CA ASP A 111 5.82 3.76 -15.52
C ASP A 111 6.93 2.70 -15.61
N VAL A 112 7.14 2.19 -16.82
CA VAL A 112 8.18 1.20 -17.11
C VAL A 112 9.55 1.85 -16.93
N LYS A 113 10.40 1.24 -16.09
CA LYS A 113 11.77 1.68 -15.86
C LYS A 113 12.73 0.49 -15.78
N ARG A 114 13.87 0.58 -16.47
CA ARG A 114 14.95 -0.42 -16.33
C ARG A 114 15.68 -0.23 -15.01
N ILE A 115 15.88 -1.32 -14.29
CA ILE A 115 16.67 -1.32 -13.06
C ILE A 115 18.15 -1.34 -13.41
N SER A 116 18.96 -0.57 -12.69
CA SER A 116 20.41 -0.54 -12.83
C SER A 116 21.09 -0.81 -11.49
N LYS A 117 22.28 -1.43 -11.55
CA LYS A 117 23.09 -1.72 -10.36
C LYS A 117 24.00 -0.53 -10.07
N LYS A 118 23.70 0.21 -9.00
CA LYS A 118 24.46 1.42 -8.62
C LYS A 118 25.95 1.14 -8.34
N SER A 119 26.27 0.01 -7.73
CA SER A 119 27.65 -0.37 -7.40
C SER A 119 28.52 -0.66 -8.64
N GLU A 120 27.91 -0.93 -9.80
CA GLU A 120 28.59 -1.23 -11.06
C GLU A 120 28.34 -0.12 -12.08
N ASN A 121 28.60 1.13 -11.69
CA ASN A 121 28.45 2.30 -12.56
C ASN A 121 27.10 2.36 -13.30
N SER A 122 26.02 2.07 -12.58
CA SER A 122 24.64 2.05 -13.13
C SER A 122 24.45 1.08 -14.31
N LYS A 123 25.18 -0.04 -14.34
CA LYS A 123 24.99 -1.10 -15.32
C LYS A 123 23.52 -1.57 -15.37
N PRO A 124 22.88 -1.59 -16.55
CA PRO A 124 21.49 -2.02 -16.69
C PRO A 124 21.35 -3.51 -16.38
N LEU A 125 20.32 -3.85 -15.61
CA LEU A 125 19.94 -5.23 -15.33
C LEU A 125 18.86 -5.70 -16.33
N PRO A 126 18.73 -7.02 -16.55
CA PRO A 126 17.66 -7.59 -17.36
C PRO A 126 16.32 -7.64 -16.59
N ILE A 127 16.00 -6.56 -15.88
CA ILE A 127 14.81 -6.43 -15.04
C ILE A 127 14.19 -5.06 -15.29
N LEU A 128 12.90 -5.05 -15.59
CA LEU A 128 12.10 -3.84 -15.62
C LEU A 128 11.21 -3.78 -14.39
N LYS A 129 11.05 -2.57 -13.85
CA LYS A 129 10.05 -2.27 -12.84
C LYS A 129 8.93 -1.48 -13.49
N SER A 130 7.69 -1.83 -13.17
CA SER A 130 6.51 -1.15 -13.69
C SER A 130 5.36 -1.12 -12.71
N LYS A 131 4.31 -0.37 -13.06
CA LYS A 131 3.05 -0.27 -12.32
C LYS A 131 1.91 -0.87 -13.13
N ILE A 132 1.02 -1.56 -12.42
CA ILE A 132 -0.24 -2.06 -12.94
C ILE A 132 -1.37 -1.73 -11.96
N SER A 133 -2.48 -1.20 -12.48
CA SER A 133 -3.69 -0.90 -11.70
C SER A 133 -4.73 -2.01 -11.78
N ASN A 134 -4.71 -2.80 -12.86
CA ASN A 134 -5.68 -3.85 -13.12
C ASN A 134 -5.28 -5.18 -12.48
N GLN A 135 -5.98 -5.55 -11.40
CA GLN A 135 -5.70 -6.76 -10.63
C GLN A 135 -6.05 -8.06 -11.39
N GLN A 136 -7.03 -8.01 -12.31
CA GLN A 136 -7.39 -9.19 -13.11
C GLN A 136 -6.27 -9.52 -14.09
N MET A 137 -5.75 -8.51 -14.79
CA MET A 137 -4.62 -8.66 -15.71
C MET A 137 -3.35 -9.09 -14.97
N LEU A 138 -3.10 -8.53 -13.78
CA LEU A 138 -1.97 -8.96 -12.95
C LEU A 138 -1.98 -10.47 -12.70
N ASN A 139 -3.12 -11.07 -12.34
CA ASN A 139 -3.20 -12.50 -12.08
C ASN A 139 -2.94 -13.34 -13.33
N THR A 140 -3.43 -12.91 -14.48
CA THR A 140 -3.12 -13.55 -15.77
C THR A 140 -1.62 -13.47 -16.06
N PHE A 141 -1.01 -12.31 -15.87
CA PHE A 141 0.41 -12.09 -16.13
C PHE A 141 1.35 -12.85 -15.20
N LEU A 142 0.97 -13.06 -13.95
CA LEU A 142 1.73 -13.88 -13.01
C LEU A 142 1.76 -15.36 -13.43
N ARG A 143 0.75 -15.82 -14.17
CA ARG A 143 0.67 -17.20 -14.68
C ARG A 143 1.29 -17.34 -16.07
N ASP A 144 0.93 -16.45 -16.98
CA ASP A 144 1.17 -16.60 -18.41
C ASP A 144 2.38 -15.78 -18.90
N GLY A 145 2.83 -14.80 -18.11
CA GLY A 145 3.87 -13.84 -18.49
C GLY A 145 3.36 -12.73 -19.41
N ILE A 146 4.29 -11.92 -19.93
CA ILE A 146 4.02 -10.93 -20.98
C ILE A 146 5.01 -11.07 -22.13
N LYS A 147 4.55 -10.76 -23.34
CA LYS A 147 5.41 -10.78 -24.52
C LYS A 147 6.00 -9.39 -24.78
N ILE A 148 7.32 -9.31 -24.87
CA ILE A 148 8.03 -8.10 -25.28
C ILE A 148 8.87 -8.48 -26.51
N GLY A 149 8.57 -7.84 -27.65
CA GLY A 149 9.07 -8.29 -28.95
C GLY A 149 8.59 -9.72 -29.25
N TYR A 150 9.53 -10.66 -29.36
CA TYR A 150 9.23 -12.06 -29.69
C TYR A 150 9.35 -13.01 -28.48
N THR A 151 9.75 -12.52 -27.32
CA THR A 151 10.06 -13.34 -26.14
C THR A 151 8.99 -13.18 -25.07
N ASN A 152 8.63 -14.29 -24.40
CA ASN A 152 7.75 -14.26 -23.24
C ASN A 152 8.58 -14.07 -21.97
N HIS A 153 8.16 -13.15 -21.11
CA HIS A 153 8.86 -12.75 -19.90
C HIS A 153 8.01 -13.06 -18.67
N SER A 154 8.65 -13.63 -17.65
CA SER A 154 8.00 -13.87 -16.36
C SER A 154 7.82 -12.55 -15.60
N ILE A 155 6.69 -12.47 -14.90
CA ILE A 155 6.35 -11.36 -14.03
C ILE A 155 6.31 -11.82 -12.58
N GLU A 156 6.86 -10.99 -11.71
CA GLU A 156 6.75 -11.15 -10.26
C GLU A 156 6.22 -9.87 -9.64
N ILE A 157 5.49 -10.00 -8.52
CA ILE A 157 5.13 -8.83 -7.71
C ILE A 157 6.42 -8.24 -7.13
N TRP A 158 6.64 -6.94 -7.34
CA TRP A 158 7.78 -6.25 -6.78
C TRP A 158 7.63 -6.15 -5.27
N LYS A 159 8.41 -6.95 -4.54
CA LYS A 159 8.51 -6.84 -3.10
C LYS A 159 9.47 -5.70 -2.78
N PHE A 160 9.01 -4.72 -2.00
CA PHE A 160 9.91 -3.80 -1.35
C PHE A 160 10.55 -4.59 -0.20
N GLU A 161 11.74 -5.14 -0.44
CA GLU A 161 12.53 -5.73 0.64
C GLU A 161 12.69 -4.67 1.72
N GLN A 162 12.23 -4.98 2.93
CA GLN A 162 12.63 -4.20 4.09
C GLN A 162 14.13 -4.40 4.19
N ARG A 163 14.90 -3.30 4.11
CA ARG A 163 16.34 -3.39 4.29
C ARG A 163 16.58 -4.06 5.64
N PRO A 164 17.45 -5.08 5.70
CA PRO A 164 17.77 -5.68 6.98
C PRO A 164 18.36 -4.60 7.88
N LEU A 165 17.75 -4.38 9.03
CA LEU A 165 18.18 -3.34 9.96
C LEU A 165 19.57 -3.73 10.50
N GLN A 166 20.54 -2.85 10.27
CA GLN A 166 21.89 -3.02 10.80
C GLN A 166 21.98 -2.39 12.19
N CYS A 167 22.47 -3.16 13.16
CA CYS A 167 22.78 -2.63 14.49
C CYS A 167 24.04 -1.77 14.43
N LYS A 168 23.98 -0.50 14.87
CA LYS A 168 25.13 0.41 14.89
C LYS A 168 26.28 -0.03 15.80
N ARG A 169 26.00 -0.84 16.82
CA ARG A 169 26.97 -1.24 17.85
C ARG A 169 27.70 -2.53 17.50
N CYS A 170 27.02 -3.51 16.93
CA CYS A 170 27.61 -4.80 16.57
C CYS A 170 27.80 -4.97 15.05
N ASN A 171 27.30 -4.04 14.23
CA ASN A 171 27.36 -4.04 12.76
C ASN A 171 26.76 -5.28 12.08
N LYS A 172 25.94 -6.08 12.80
CA LYS A 172 25.25 -7.26 12.26
C LYS A 172 23.85 -6.91 11.72
N TYR A 173 23.34 -7.77 10.86
CA TYR A 173 22.02 -7.69 10.22
C TYR A 173 21.04 -8.69 10.86
N ASP A 174 19.73 -8.51 10.62
CA ASP A 174 18.65 -9.46 10.97
C ASP A 174 18.52 -9.81 12.46
N HIS A 175 18.36 -8.79 13.30
CA HIS A 175 17.96 -9.00 14.70
C HIS A 175 16.48 -9.39 14.77
N ALA A 176 16.19 -10.54 15.38
CA ALA A 176 14.82 -10.99 15.60
C ALA A 176 14.04 -9.93 16.41
N THR A 177 12.97 -9.39 15.82
CA THR A 177 12.03 -8.49 16.50
C THR A 177 11.33 -9.27 17.61
N CYS A 178 11.68 -8.98 18.86
CA CYS A 178 10.84 -9.31 20.01
C CYS A 178 9.85 -8.15 20.21
N ASP A 179 8.60 -8.48 20.50
CA ASP A 179 7.44 -7.59 20.56
C ASP A 179 7.73 -6.10 20.86
N SER A 180 7.49 -5.27 19.84
CA SER A 180 7.24 -3.82 19.92
C SER A 180 8.37 -2.90 20.42
N ILE A 181 9.54 -3.41 20.79
CA ILE A 181 10.72 -2.58 21.08
C ILE A 181 11.93 -3.23 20.37
N LEU A 182 12.56 -2.48 19.46
CA LEU A 182 13.69 -2.96 18.65
C LEU A 182 14.96 -3.00 19.51
N ILE A 183 15.03 -3.97 20.42
CA ILE A 183 16.17 -4.24 21.29
C ILE A 183 17.08 -5.22 20.58
N CYS A 184 18.35 -4.87 20.46
CA CYS A 184 19.39 -5.75 19.93
C CYS A 184 19.63 -6.93 20.90
N PRO A 185 19.36 -8.20 20.52
CA PRO A 185 19.52 -9.35 21.42
C PRO A 185 20.98 -9.64 21.79
N LEU A 186 21.95 -9.04 21.10
CA LEU A 186 23.38 -9.14 21.43
C LEU A 186 23.87 -8.00 22.33
N CYS A 187 23.12 -6.90 22.43
CA CYS A 187 23.58 -5.68 23.08
C CYS A 187 22.56 -5.04 24.04
N CYS A 188 21.38 -5.66 24.21
CA CYS A 188 20.35 -5.40 25.23
C CYS A 188 19.99 -3.92 25.47
N GLU A 189 20.15 -3.05 24.47
CA GLU A 189 19.84 -1.62 24.56
C GLU A 189 18.89 -1.19 23.43
N GLU A 190 18.05 -0.19 23.71
CA GLU A 190 17.15 0.45 22.76
C GLU A 190 17.94 1.16 21.65
N GLN A 191 17.66 0.83 20.38
CA GLN A 191 18.44 1.39 19.28
C GLN A 191 17.77 2.59 18.61
N SER A 192 18.55 3.67 18.49
CA SER A 192 18.35 4.68 17.46
C SER A 192 18.87 4.13 16.12
N LEU A 193 17.96 3.60 15.31
CA LEU A 193 18.25 2.98 14.00
C LEU A 193 18.65 4.04 12.95
N GLN A 194 19.38 3.64 11.90
CA GLN A 194 19.63 4.42 10.68
C GLN A 194 19.26 3.58 9.46
N ASP A 195 18.72 4.23 8.44
CA ASP A 195 18.21 3.65 7.17
C ASP A 195 19.29 3.42 6.10
#